data_AF-A0A5F1I1U1-F1
#
_entry.id   AF-A0A5F1I1U1-F1
#
_cell.length_a   1.000
_cell.length_b   1.000
_cell.length_c   1.000
_cell.angle_alpha   90.00
_cell.angle_beta   90.00
_cell.angle_gamma   90.00
#
_symmetry.space_group_name_H-M   'P 1'
#
loop_
_entity.id
_entity.type
_entity.pdbx_description
1 polymer ?
#
loop_
_entity_poly.entity_id
_entity_poly.type
_entity_poly.pdbx_seq_one_letter_code
_entity_poly.pdbx_strand_id
1 'polypeptide(L)'
;MFIGFDYGTANCSVAVMRDGKPQLLKMENDSTLLPSMLCAPTREAVSEWLYRHHDVPADDDETQALLRRAIRYNREEDIDVTAKSVQFGLSSLAQYIDDPEEVWFVKSPKSFLGASGLKPQQVALFEDLVCAMMLHIRQQAQAQLPEAITQAVIGRPINFQGLGGDEANTQAQGILERAAKRAGFKDVVFQYEPVAAGLDYEATLQEEKRVLVVDIGGGTTDCSLLLMGPQWRSRLDREASLLGHSGCRIGGNDLDIALAFKNLMPLLGMGGETEKGIALPILPWWNAVAINDVPAQSDFYSSANGRLLNDLVRDAREPEKVALLQKVWRQRLSYRLVRSAEESKIALSSAAETRASLPFISDELATLISQQGLESALSQPLARILEQVQLALDNAQEKPDVIYLTGGSARSPLIKKALAEQLPGIPIAGGDDFGSVTAGLARWAEVVFR
;
A
#
# COMPACT_ATOMS: atom_id res chain seq x y z
N MET A 1 -12.04 1.60 24.95
CA MET A 1 -12.40 2.42 23.79
C MET A 1 -12.19 1.63 22.49
N PHE A 2 -13.03 1.89 21.48
CA PHE A 2 -12.89 1.37 20.12
C PHE A 2 -12.28 2.39 19.16
N ILE A 3 -11.67 1.92 18.08
CA ILE A 3 -11.14 2.75 16.99
C ILE A 3 -11.57 2.22 15.62
N GLY A 4 -11.64 3.11 14.62
CA GLY A 4 -11.53 2.75 13.22
C GLY A 4 -10.06 2.78 12.79
N PHE A 5 -9.58 1.70 12.18
CA PHE A 5 -8.18 1.54 11.84
C PHE A 5 -8.02 1.10 10.38
N ASP A 6 -7.58 2.05 9.54
CA ASP A 6 -7.14 1.74 8.19
C ASP A 6 -5.67 1.31 8.24
N TYR A 7 -5.44 0.00 8.16
CA TYR A 7 -4.11 -0.56 7.94
C TYR A 7 -3.84 -0.62 6.44
N GLY A 8 -3.61 0.53 5.80
CA GLY A 8 -3.50 0.64 4.35
C GLY A 8 -2.16 0.22 3.77
N THR A 9 -2.12 0.05 2.45
CA THR A 9 -0.91 -0.36 1.71
C THR A 9 0.14 0.75 1.67
N ALA A 10 -0.25 1.99 1.41
CA ALA A 10 0.69 3.12 1.31
C ALA A 10 0.80 3.88 2.64
N ASN A 11 -0.32 4.11 3.30
CA ASN A 11 -0.42 4.80 4.57
C ASN A 11 -1.39 4.07 5.49
N CYS A 12 -1.20 4.22 6.79
CA CYS A 12 -2.11 3.80 7.82
C CYS A 12 -2.67 5.02 8.56
N SER A 13 -3.89 4.89 9.07
CA SER A 13 -4.56 5.96 9.82
C SER A 13 -5.56 5.40 10.82
N VAL A 14 -5.82 6.20 11.87
CA VAL A 14 -6.71 5.83 12.96
C VAL A 14 -7.70 6.96 13.22
N ALA A 15 -8.96 6.61 13.45
CA ALA A 15 -9.99 7.54 13.89
C ALA A 15 -10.76 7.01 15.10
N VAL A 16 -11.26 7.94 15.90
CA VAL A 16 -12.20 7.71 17.00
C VAL A 16 -13.51 8.43 16.72
N MET A 17 -14.59 8.01 17.38
CA MET A 17 -15.84 8.76 17.38
C MET A 17 -15.87 9.75 18.54
N ARG A 18 -16.15 11.02 18.25
CA ARG A 18 -16.40 12.08 19.24
C ARG A 18 -17.60 12.90 18.81
N ASP A 19 -18.56 13.09 19.71
CA ASP A 19 -19.78 13.87 19.47
C ASP A 19 -20.52 13.47 18.17
N GLY A 20 -20.59 12.16 17.90
CA GLY A 20 -21.24 11.59 16.72
C GLY A 20 -20.48 11.80 15.39
N LYS A 21 -19.22 12.26 15.44
CA LYS A 21 -18.37 12.46 14.27
C LYS A 21 -17.04 11.72 14.39
N PRO A 22 -16.52 11.17 13.29
CA PRO A 22 -15.18 10.61 13.26
C PRO A 22 -14.15 11.74 13.38
N GLN A 23 -13.13 11.52 14.21
CA GLN A 23 -11.95 12.37 14.34
C GLN A 23 -10.72 11.52 14.11
N LEU A 24 -9.94 11.84 13.07
CA LEU A 24 -8.64 11.22 12.83
C LEU A 24 -7.62 11.66 13.90
N LEU A 25 -6.75 10.74 14.29
CA LEU A 25 -5.65 10.95 15.21
C LEU A 25 -4.35 11.23 14.46
N LYS A 26 -3.44 11.97 15.07
CA LYS A 26 -2.12 12.25 14.49
C LYS A 26 -1.23 11.03 14.63
N MET A 27 -0.57 10.58 13.57
CA MET A 27 0.25 9.38 13.57
C MET A 27 1.75 9.67 13.46
N GLU A 28 2.18 10.64 12.65
CA GLU A 28 3.59 11.00 12.50
C GLU A 28 3.72 12.48 12.07
N ASN A 29 4.66 13.23 12.66
CA ASN A 29 4.97 14.63 12.27
C ASN A 29 3.72 15.52 12.10
N ASP A 30 2.78 15.46 13.06
CA ASP A 30 1.47 16.13 13.04
C ASP A 30 0.51 15.72 11.92
N SER A 31 0.91 14.84 11.00
CA SER A 31 0.06 14.21 10.01
C SER A 31 -0.87 13.18 10.64
N THR A 32 -2.07 13.03 10.09
CA THR A 32 -3.01 11.94 10.44
C THR A 32 -2.67 10.61 9.75
N LEU A 33 -1.65 10.61 8.90
CA LEU A 33 -1.18 9.47 8.13
C LEU A 33 0.20 9.03 8.61
N LEU A 34 0.39 7.73 8.79
CA LEU A 34 1.69 7.09 8.92
C LEU A 34 1.99 6.29 7.66
N PRO A 35 3.08 6.55 6.92
CA PRO A 35 3.43 5.69 5.80
C PRO A 35 3.65 4.25 6.24
N SER A 36 3.11 3.31 5.45
CA SER A 36 3.13 1.87 5.76
C SER A 36 4.49 1.27 5.43
N MET A 37 5.48 1.57 6.27
CA MET A 37 6.86 1.13 6.12
C MET A 37 7.55 1.02 7.47
N LEU A 38 8.54 0.13 7.53
CA LEU A 38 9.42 -0.02 8.66
C LEU A 38 10.81 -0.46 8.23
N CYS A 39 11.79 -0.26 9.11
CA CYS A 39 13.11 -0.84 8.98
C CYS A 39 13.59 -1.42 10.31
N ALA A 40 14.52 -2.36 10.22
CA ALA A 40 15.23 -2.95 11.33
C ALA A 40 16.67 -3.27 10.90
N PRO A 41 17.62 -3.50 11.83
CA PRO A 41 18.98 -3.92 11.46
C PRO A 41 18.95 -5.19 10.60
N THR A 42 18.11 -6.14 10.99
CA THR A 42 17.87 -7.38 10.25
C THR A 42 16.40 -7.75 10.32
N ARG A 43 15.99 -8.66 9.43
CA ARG A 43 14.65 -9.24 9.45
C ARG A 43 14.33 -9.93 10.77
N GLU A 44 15.31 -10.63 11.31
CA GLU A 44 15.24 -11.36 12.57
C GLU A 44 15.07 -10.42 13.78
N ALA A 45 15.63 -9.20 13.74
CA ALA A 45 15.53 -8.25 14.84
C ALA A 45 14.09 -7.87 15.22
N VAL A 46 13.12 -7.95 14.29
CA VAL A 46 11.72 -7.57 14.56
C VAL A 46 11.07 -8.48 15.62
N SER A 47 11.24 -9.80 15.49
CA SER A 47 10.67 -10.77 16.43
C SER A 47 11.26 -10.60 17.83
N GLU A 48 12.57 -10.40 17.92
CA GLU A 48 13.25 -10.16 19.19
C GLU A 48 12.84 -8.82 19.82
N TRP A 49 12.68 -7.78 18.99
CA TRP A 49 12.23 -6.47 19.44
C TRP A 49 10.83 -6.51 20.06
N LEU A 50 9.89 -7.20 19.40
CA LEU A 50 8.53 -7.43 19.91
C LEU A 50 8.56 -8.09 21.30
N TYR A 51 9.37 -9.15 21.43
CA TYR A 51 9.43 -9.93 22.66
C TYR A 51 10.16 -9.19 23.79
N ARG A 52 11.36 -8.68 23.55
CA ARG A 52 12.24 -8.12 24.60
C ARG A 52 11.86 -6.72 25.05
N HIS A 53 11.32 -5.90 24.14
CA HIS A 53 11.12 -4.46 24.40
C HIS A 53 9.64 -4.05 24.47
N HIS A 54 8.72 -4.95 24.09
CA HIS A 54 7.28 -4.64 24.07
C HIS A 54 6.41 -5.72 24.72
N ASP A 55 7.02 -6.73 25.33
CA ASP A 55 6.33 -7.83 26.02
C ASP A 55 5.26 -8.52 25.15
N VAL A 56 5.45 -8.53 23.82
CA VAL A 56 4.55 -9.23 22.89
C VAL A 56 4.96 -10.70 22.83
N PRO A 57 4.10 -11.64 23.27
CA PRO A 57 4.46 -13.05 23.29
C PRO A 57 4.50 -13.66 21.88
N ALA A 58 5.24 -14.77 21.79
CA ALA A 58 5.20 -15.70 20.68
C ALA A 58 4.33 -16.89 21.10
N ASP A 59 3.06 -16.87 20.71
CA ASP A 59 2.03 -17.76 21.26
C ASP A 59 1.98 -19.14 20.58
N ASP A 60 2.44 -19.24 19.33
CA ASP A 60 2.41 -20.47 18.53
C ASP A 60 3.81 -21.03 18.22
N ASP A 61 3.86 -22.30 17.80
CA ASP A 61 5.12 -23.02 17.56
C ASP A 61 6.01 -22.36 16.50
N GLU A 62 5.42 -21.77 15.46
CA GLU A 62 6.17 -21.13 14.36
C GLU A 62 6.72 -19.78 14.79
N THR A 63 5.94 -18.94 15.48
CA THR A 63 6.44 -17.66 16.04
C THR A 63 7.48 -17.90 17.13
N GLN A 64 7.36 -18.95 17.95
CA GLN A 64 8.40 -19.33 18.90
C GLN A 64 9.68 -19.84 18.24
N ALA A 65 9.55 -20.66 17.19
CA ALA A 65 10.69 -21.11 16.41
C ALA A 65 11.41 -19.94 15.72
N LEU A 66 10.64 -18.99 15.17
CA LEU A 66 11.14 -17.75 14.60
C LEU A 66 11.88 -16.90 15.64
N LEU A 67 11.29 -16.68 16.82
CA LEU A 67 11.91 -15.92 17.91
C LEU A 67 13.23 -16.56 18.39
N ARG A 68 13.25 -17.89 18.58
CA ARG A 68 14.48 -18.61 18.96
C ARG A 68 15.57 -18.47 17.89
N ARG A 69 15.20 -18.52 16.61
CA ARG A 69 16.12 -18.30 15.50
C ARG A 69 16.63 -16.86 15.50
N ALA A 70 15.75 -15.88 15.70
CA ALA A 70 16.08 -14.47 15.73
C ALA A 70 17.09 -14.14 16.83
N ILE A 71 16.82 -14.54 18.07
CA ILE A 71 17.72 -14.31 19.21
C ILE A 71 19.09 -14.95 18.98
N ARG A 72 19.13 -16.16 18.42
CA ARG A 72 20.39 -16.82 18.12
C ARG A 72 21.17 -16.06 17.04
N TYR A 73 20.51 -15.72 15.94
CA TYR A 73 21.12 -15.02 14.81
C TYR A 73 21.67 -13.65 15.22
N ASN A 74 20.88 -12.82 15.91
CA ASN A 74 21.32 -11.49 16.34
C ASN A 74 22.52 -11.59 17.29
N ARG A 75 22.57 -12.59 18.18
CA ARG A 75 23.72 -12.82 19.04
C ARG A 75 24.97 -13.29 18.27
N GLU A 76 24.80 -14.13 17.26
CA GLU A 76 25.91 -14.63 16.43
C GLU A 76 26.52 -13.54 15.55
N GLU A 77 25.68 -12.61 15.09
CA GLU A 77 26.07 -11.46 14.25
C GLU A 77 26.41 -10.19 15.08
N ASP A 78 26.46 -10.29 16.42
CA ASP A 78 26.73 -9.17 17.34
C ASP A 78 25.78 -7.96 17.16
N ILE A 79 24.52 -8.24 16.83
CA ILE A 79 23.46 -7.25 16.65
C ILE A 79 22.81 -6.96 18.01
N ASP A 80 23.01 -5.75 18.53
CA ASP A 80 22.32 -5.25 19.71
C ASP A 80 20.89 -4.77 19.36
N VAL A 81 19.89 -5.59 19.71
CA VAL A 81 18.48 -5.23 19.52
C VAL A 81 18.01 -4.37 20.71
N THR A 82 17.82 -3.09 20.46
CA THR A 82 17.33 -2.09 21.42
C THR A 82 15.87 -1.69 21.13
N ALA A 83 15.23 -0.98 22.06
CA ALA A 83 13.87 -0.45 21.85
C ALA A 83 13.74 0.47 20.60
N LYS A 84 14.84 1.05 20.11
CA LYS A 84 14.88 1.92 18.93
C LYS A 84 15.31 1.20 17.64
N SER A 85 15.61 -0.10 17.70
CA SER A 85 16.12 -0.83 16.54
C SER A 85 15.08 -0.97 15.43
N VAL A 86 13.79 -1.06 15.75
CA VAL A 86 12.73 -1.03 14.74
C VAL A 86 12.18 0.40 14.63
N GLN A 87 12.24 0.95 13.42
CA GLN A 87 11.69 2.28 13.10
C GLN A 87 10.54 2.15 12.11
N PHE A 88 9.64 3.13 12.10
CA PHE A 88 8.39 3.11 11.33
C PHE A 88 8.21 4.43 10.57
N GLY A 89 7.33 4.44 9.57
CA GLY A 89 6.97 5.68 8.86
C GLY A 89 8.17 6.37 8.22
N LEU A 90 8.12 7.70 8.11
CA LEU A 90 9.17 8.52 7.50
C LEU A 90 10.54 8.33 8.15
N SER A 91 10.60 8.04 9.45
CA SER A 91 11.88 7.76 10.12
C SER A 91 12.59 6.54 9.52
N SER A 92 11.87 5.46 9.26
CA SER A 92 12.45 4.26 8.62
C SER A 92 12.93 4.51 7.20
N LEU A 93 12.22 5.34 6.44
CA LEU A 93 12.64 5.72 5.09
C LEU A 93 13.87 6.62 5.12
N ALA A 94 13.95 7.55 6.08
CA ALA A 94 15.12 8.40 6.23
C ALA A 94 16.37 7.55 6.51
N GLN A 95 16.26 6.58 7.42
CA GLN A 95 17.35 5.66 7.73
C GLN A 95 17.74 4.81 6.51
N TYR A 96 16.76 4.27 5.77
CA TYR A 96 17.03 3.50 4.55
C TYR A 96 17.66 4.35 3.42
N ILE A 97 17.29 5.63 3.30
CA ILE A 97 17.90 6.53 2.30
C ILE A 97 19.35 6.86 2.66
N ASP A 98 19.65 7.00 3.96
CA ASP A 98 20.99 7.32 4.45
C ASP A 98 21.93 6.12 4.29
N ASP A 99 21.47 4.93 4.69
CA ASP A 99 22.26 3.69 4.60
C ASP A 99 21.40 2.47 4.19
N PRO A 100 21.20 2.25 2.88
CA PRO A 100 20.35 1.16 2.38
C PRO A 100 20.98 -0.24 2.47
N GLU A 101 22.27 -0.34 2.81
CA GLU A 101 22.97 -1.62 2.96
C GLU A 101 22.95 -2.13 4.40
N GLU A 102 22.92 -1.23 5.39
CA GLU A 102 22.92 -1.55 6.82
C GLU A 102 21.53 -1.78 7.44
N VAL A 103 20.45 -1.54 6.68
CA VAL A 103 19.09 -1.76 7.18
C VAL A 103 18.28 -2.71 6.30
N TRP A 104 17.55 -3.60 6.97
CA TRP A 104 16.46 -4.31 6.36
C TRP A 104 15.21 -3.43 6.34
N PHE A 105 14.83 -2.99 5.14
CA PHE A 105 13.68 -2.11 4.91
C PHE A 105 12.51 -2.89 4.30
N VAL A 106 11.30 -2.65 4.82
CA VAL A 106 10.05 -3.17 4.24
C VAL A 106 9.07 -2.04 4.04
N LYS A 107 8.60 -1.90 2.79
CA LYS A 107 7.45 -1.06 2.44
C LYS A 107 6.23 -1.93 2.16
N SER A 108 5.06 -1.40 2.51
CA SER A 108 3.75 -1.99 2.24
C SER A 108 3.59 -3.43 2.77
N PRO A 109 3.83 -3.73 4.07
CA PRO A 109 3.70 -5.11 4.58
C PRO A 109 2.38 -5.81 4.24
N LYS A 110 1.28 -5.04 4.15
CA LYS A 110 -0.05 -5.54 3.72
C LYS A 110 -0.02 -6.23 2.35
N SER A 111 0.84 -5.77 1.43
CA SER A 111 0.92 -6.31 0.07
C SER A 111 1.34 -7.78 0.02
N PHE A 112 1.97 -8.31 1.07
CA PHE A 112 2.49 -9.68 1.06
C PHE A 112 1.55 -10.70 1.69
N LEU A 113 0.45 -10.27 2.31
CA LEU A 113 -0.37 -11.13 3.17
C LEU A 113 -1.18 -12.17 2.40
N GLY A 114 -1.61 -11.85 1.18
CA GLY A 114 -2.37 -12.78 0.33
C GLY A 114 -1.49 -13.65 -0.58
N ALA A 115 -0.16 -13.54 -0.50
CA ALA A 115 0.72 -14.24 -1.42
C ALA A 115 0.46 -15.75 -1.37
N SER A 116 0.35 -16.38 -2.54
CA SER A 116 0.07 -17.82 -2.65
C SER A 116 1.31 -18.64 -2.32
N GLY A 117 1.14 -19.75 -1.60
CA GLY A 117 2.22 -20.70 -1.30
C GLY A 117 3.19 -20.24 -0.22
N LEU A 118 2.79 -19.31 0.66
CA LEU A 118 3.61 -18.95 1.82
C LEU A 118 3.83 -20.15 2.73
N LYS A 119 5.10 -20.41 3.08
CA LYS A 119 5.46 -21.40 4.08
C LYS A 119 5.08 -20.90 5.48
N PRO A 120 4.82 -21.78 6.46
CA PRO A 120 4.47 -21.39 7.82
C PRO A 120 5.41 -20.36 8.45
N GLN A 121 6.73 -20.53 8.27
CA GLN A 121 7.74 -19.58 8.74
C GLN A 121 7.65 -18.18 8.10
N GLN A 122 7.18 -18.08 6.85
CA GLN A 122 6.98 -16.79 6.19
C GLN A 122 5.71 -16.12 6.73
N VAL A 123 4.66 -16.90 6.98
CA VAL A 123 3.43 -16.42 7.63
C VAL A 123 3.74 -15.86 9.03
N ALA A 124 4.51 -16.58 9.85
CA ALA A 124 4.93 -16.12 11.18
C ALA A 124 5.75 -14.82 11.11
N LEU A 125 6.65 -14.70 10.14
CA LEU A 125 7.40 -13.46 9.92
C LEU A 125 6.50 -12.29 9.55
N PHE A 126 5.55 -12.48 8.62
CA PHE A 126 4.62 -11.42 8.26
C PHE A 126 3.71 -11.04 9.42
N GLU A 127 3.33 -12.01 10.26
CA GLU A 127 2.58 -11.73 11.48
C GLU A 127 3.36 -10.84 12.45
N ASP A 128 4.64 -11.12 12.71
CA ASP A 128 5.50 -10.26 13.54
C ASP A 128 5.66 -8.86 12.93
N LEU A 129 5.85 -8.78 11.61
CA LEU A 129 5.99 -7.51 10.90
C LEU A 129 4.73 -6.64 11.03
N VAL A 130 3.56 -7.23 10.79
CA VAL A 130 2.27 -6.55 10.93
C VAL A 130 2.01 -6.20 12.39
N CYS A 131 2.34 -7.10 13.33
CA CYS A 131 2.16 -6.88 14.76
C CYS A 131 2.97 -5.68 15.24
N ALA A 132 4.24 -5.58 14.82
CA ALA A 132 5.10 -4.45 15.15
C ALA A 132 4.53 -3.12 14.66
N MET A 133 4.02 -3.08 13.42
CA MET A 133 3.34 -1.89 12.89
C MET A 133 2.08 -1.53 13.66
N MET A 134 1.19 -2.51 13.89
CA MET A 134 -0.08 -2.29 14.58
C MET A 134 0.14 -1.86 16.04
N LEU A 135 1.15 -2.43 16.70
CA LEU A 135 1.55 -2.05 18.04
C LEU A 135 2.01 -0.59 18.08
N HIS A 136 2.90 -0.19 17.17
CA HIS A 136 3.38 1.18 17.07
C HIS A 136 2.21 2.16 16.83
N ILE A 137 1.34 1.87 15.86
CA ILE A 137 0.16 2.69 15.53
C ILE A 137 -0.78 2.82 16.74
N ARG A 138 -1.05 1.70 17.43
CA ARG A 138 -1.89 1.70 18.63
C ARG A 138 -1.27 2.55 19.75
N GLN A 139 0.04 2.47 19.97
CA GLN A 139 0.74 3.29 20.97
C GLN A 139 0.68 4.79 20.62
N GLN A 140 0.87 5.16 19.35
CA GLN A 140 0.72 6.56 18.88
C GLN A 140 -0.70 7.09 19.08
N ALA A 141 -1.71 6.26 18.77
CA ALA A 141 -3.12 6.59 19.02
C ALA A 141 -3.42 6.72 20.52
N GLN A 142 -2.93 5.77 21.33
CA GLN A 142 -3.15 5.73 22.79
C GLN A 142 -2.58 6.95 23.49
N ALA A 143 -1.44 7.49 23.04
CA ALA A 143 -0.82 8.68 23.61
C ALA A 143 -1.72 9.94 23.51
N GLN A 144 -2.71 9.94 22.62
CA GLN A 144 -3.67 11.05 22.43
C GLN A 144 -5.01 10.83 23.16
N LEU A 145 -5.17 9.70 23.85
CA LEU A 145 -6.44 9.25 24.39
C LEU A 145 -6.30 8.83 25.87
N PRO A 146 -7.24 9.22 26.74
CA PRO A 146 -7.18 8.87 28.16
C PRO A 146 -7.58 7.41 28.43
N GLU A 147 -8.46 6.84 27.61
CA GLU A 147 -8.97 5.48 27.76
C GLU A 147 -8.13 4.48 26.97
N ALA A 148 -7.99 3.26 27.50
CA ALA A 148 -7.30 2.18 26.81
C ALA A 148 -8.01 1.80 25.50
N ILE A 149 -7.26 1.73 24.40
CA ILE A 149 -7.70 1.21 23.11
C ILE A 149 -7.66 -0.32 23.17
N THR A 150 -8.84 -0.95 23.13
CA THR A 150 -8.97 -2.40 23.25
C THR A 150 -9.78 -3.03 22.12
N GLN A 151 -10.43 -2.24 21.27
CA GLN A 151 -11.29 -2.74 20.20
C GLN A 151 -10.99 -2.00 18.91
N ALA A 152 -11.01 -2.70 17.77
CA ALA A 152 -10.75 -2.08 16.48
C ALA A 152 -11.66 -2.65 15.39
N VAL A 153 -12.19 -1.76 14.55
CA VAL A 153 -12.64 -2.13 13.21
C VAL A 153 -11.49 -1.87 12.25
N ILE A 154 -11.00 -2.92 11.58
CA ILE A 154 -9.85 -2.85 10.67
C ILE A 154 -10.33 -2.95 9.21
N GLY A 155 -9.85 -2.03 8.36
CA GLY A 155 -10.13 -2.04 6.93
C GLY A 155 -9.42 -3.18 6.19
N ARG A 156 -10.15 -3.88 5.32
CA ARG A 156 -9.60 -4.86 4.38
C ARG A 156 -10.06 -4.59 2.94
N PRO A 157 -9.24 -4.89 1.91
CA PRO A 157 -9.71 -4.86 0.54
C PRO A 157 -10.78 -5.94 0.31
N ILE A 158 -11.50 -5.86 -0.82
CA ILE A 158 -12.38 -6.96 -1.24
C ILE A 158 -11.55 -8.22 -1.45
N ASN A 159 -10.42 -8.07 -2.14
CA ASN A 159 -9.46 -9.14 -2.41
C ASN A 159 -8.05 -8.72 -1.98
N PHE A 160 -7.42 -9.52 -1.13
CA PHE A 160 -6.00 -9.41 -0.83
C PHE A 160 -5.14 -9.85 -2.02
N GLN A 161 -3.87 -9.44 -2.02
CA GLN A 161 -2.95 -9.70 -3.11
C GLN A 161 -2.61 -11.18 -3.22
N GLY A 162 -3.11 -11.91 -4.21
CA GLY A 162 -2.77 -13.32 -4.44
C GLY A 162 -3.56 -13.95 -5.58
N LEU A 163 -3.07 -15.07 -6.12
CA LEU A 163 -3.80 -15.84 -7.15
C LEU A 163 -4.77 -16.87 -6.53
N GLY A 164 -4.74 -17.02 -5.21
CA GLY A 164 -5.48 -18.06 -4.48
C GLY A 164 -6.95 -17.73 -4.15
N GLY A 165 -7.49 -16.61 -4.64
CA GLY A 165 -8.88 -16.21 -4.36
C GLY A 165 -9.21 -16.18 -2.87
N ASP A 166 -10.27 -16.89 -2.46
CA ASP A 166 -10.77 -16.91 -1.08
C ASP A 166 -9.77 -17.49 -0.06
N GLU A 167 -8.90 -18.43 -0.48
CA GLU A 167 -7.85 -18.95 0.39
C GLU A 167 -6.84 -17.87 0.74
N ALA A 168 -6.45 -17.05 -0.24
CA ALA A 168 -5.56 -15.91 -0.03
C ALA A 168 -6.20 -14.86 0.89
N ASN A 169 -7.50 -14.60 0.72
CA ASN A 169 -8.26 -13.69 1.58
C ASN A 169 -8.31 -14.18 3.03
N THR A 170 -8.57 -15.47 3.23
CA THR A 170 -8.64 -16.11 4.55
C THR A 170 -7.28 -16.06 5.25
N GLN A 171 -6.21 -16.40 4.54
CA GLN A 171 -4.84 -16.31 5.06
C GLN A 171 -4.50 -14.89 5.50
N ALA A 172 -4.71 -13.91 4.62
CA ALA A 172 -4.35 -12.52 4.87
C ALA A 172 -5.12 -11.93 6.05
N GLN A 173 -6.44 -12.17 6.11
CA GLN A 173 -7.26 -11.74 7.25
C GLN A 173 -6.82 -12.44 8.54
N GLY A 174 -6.49 -13.74 8.49
CA GLY A 174 -6.00 -14.48 9.65
C GLY A 174 -4.69 -13.90 10.20
N ILE A 175 -3.76 -13.48 9.33
CA ILE A 175 -2.52 -12.81 9.75
C ILE A 175 -2.84 -11.47 10.41
N LEU A 176 -3.70 -10.65 9.80
CA LEU A 176 -4.11 -9.36 10.38
C LEU A 176 -4.78 -9.53 11.75
N GLU A 177 -5.65 -10.53 11.91
CA GLU A 177 -6.37 -10.76 13.16
C GLU A 177 -5.42 -11.18 14.29
N ARG A 178 -4.53 -12.14 14.03
CA ARG A 178 -3.54 -12.58 15.03
C ARG A 178 -2.57 -11.46 15.39
N ALA A 179 -2.05 -10.74 14.39
CA ALA A 179 -1.19 -9.59 14.61
C ALA A 179 -1.87 -8.48 15.43
N ALA A 180 -3.15 -8.18 15.16
CA ALA A 180 -3.92 -7.22 15.93
C ALA A 180 -4.13 -7.67 17.38
N LYS A 181 -4.47 -8.94 17.61
CA LYS A 181 -4.61 -9.49 18.96
C LYS A 181 -3.30 -9.42 19.75
N ARG A 182 -2.19 -9.81 19.13
CA ARG A 182 -0.83 -9.71 19.72
C ARG A 182 -0.40 -8.27 19.94
N ALA A 183 -0.80 -7.35 19.05
CA ALA A 183 -0.64 -5.92 19.25
C ALA A 183 -1.54 -5.36 20.37
N GLY A 184 -2.44 -6.18 20.94
CA GLY A 184 -3.21 -5.92 22.15
C GLY A 184 -4.63 -5.36 21.93
N PHE A 185 -5.23 -5.58 20.76
CA PHE A 185 -6.67 -5.46 20.56
C PHE A 185 -7.39 -6.72 21.05
N LYS A 186 -8.40 -6.58 21.89
CA LYS A 186 -9.21 -7.69 22.41
C LYS A 186 -10.27 -8.14 21.41
N ASP A 187 -11.02 -7.18 20.86
CA ASP A 187 -12.05 -7.42 19.86
C ASP A 187 -11.64 -6.77 18.54
N VAL A 188 -11.66 -7.56 17.46
CA VAL A 188 -11.28 -7.12 16.12
C VAL A 188 -12.40 -7.49 15.17
N VAL A 189 -12.87 -6.51 14.41
CA VAL A 189 -13.88 -6.70 13.36
C VAL A 189 -13.30 -6.18 12.06
N PHE A 190 -13.49 -6.90 10.97
CA PHE A 190 -13.05 -6.45 9.64
C PHE A 190 -14.21 -5.82 8.88
N GLN A 191 -13.92 -4.79 8.10
CA GLN A 191 -14.87 -4.20 7.16
C GLN A 191 -14.17 -3.95 5.83
N TYR A 192 -14.89 -4.13 4.74
CA TYR A 192 -14.41 -3.80 3.41
C TYR A 192 -14.12 -2.30 3.30
N GLU A 193 -12.95 -1.94 2.80
CA GLU A 193 -12.50 -0.57 2.56
C GLU A 193 -13.51 0.25 1.73
N PRO A 194 -14.02 -0.21 0.57
CA PRO A 194 -15.02 0.57 -0.19
C PRO A 194 -16.35 0.71 0.56
N VAL A 195 -16.74 -0.28 1.37
CA VAL A 195 -17.94 -0.17 2.22
C VAL A 195 -17.72 0.88 3.30
N ALA A 196 -16.58 0.84 3.99
CA ALA A 196 -16.23 1.82 5.01
C ALA A 196 -16.21 3.24 4.45
N ALA A 197 -15.51 3.49 3.34
CA ALA A 197 -15.50 4.80 2.72
C ALA A 197 -16.92 5.29 2.35
N GLY A 198 -17.76 4.36 1.88
CA GLY A 198 -19.18 4.59 1.65
C GLY A 198 -19.96 5.05 2.88
N LEU A 199 -19.69 4.48 4.06
CA LEU A 199 -20.39 4.84 5.31
C LEU A 199 -20.13 6.28 5.76
N ASP A 200 -18.96 6.85 5.46
CA ASP A 200 -18.72 8.26 5.76
C ASP A 200 -19.52 9.18 4.82
N TYR A 201 -19.58 8.83 3.54
CA TYR A 201 -20.43 9.54 2.57
C TYR A 201 -21.92 9.39 2.90
N GLU A 202 -22.37 8.20 3.32
CA GLU A 202 -23.74 7.93 3.75
C GLU A 202 -24.20 8.88 4.86
N ALA A 203 -23.30 9.29 5.77
CA ALA A 203 -23.61 10.23 6.85
C ALA A 203 -24.07 11.62 6.35
N THR A 204 -23.76 11.96 5.09
CA THR A 204 -24.15 13.23 4.45
C THR A 204 -25.50 13.16 3.74
N LEU A 205 -25.98 11.97 3.40
CA LEU A 205 -27.20 11.77 2.61
C LEU A 205 -28.47 12.11 3.40
N GLN A 206 -29.51 12.60 2.72
CA GLN A 206 -30.83 12.85 3.33
C GLN A 206 -31.91 11.88 2.84
N GLU A 207 -31.62 11.15 1.78
CA GLU A 207 -32.49 10.19 1.11
C GLU A 207 -31.68 8.96 0.73
N GLU A 208 -32.35 7.85 0.43
CA GLU A 208 -31.69 6.65 -0.08
C GLU A 208 -31.15 6.87 -1.50
N LYS A 209 -29.93 6.42 -1.75
CA LYS A 209 -29.27 6.43 -3.06
C LYS A 209 -28.50 5.14 -3.31
N ARG A 210 -28.41 4.73 -4.57
CA ARG A 210 -27.43 3.75 -5.05
C ARG A 210 -26.09 4.44 -5.25
N VAL A 211 -25.14 4.16 -4.37
CA VAL A 211 -23.81 4.78 -4.38
C VAL A 211 -22.78 3.76 -4.85
N LEU A 212 -22.15 4.03 -5.99
CA LEU A 212 -20.99 3.28 -6.45
C LEU A 212 -19.74 3.87 -5.80
N VAL A 213 -19.21 3.21 -4.77
CA VAL A 213 -17.92 3.55 -4.20
C VAL A 213 -16.82 2.95 -5.06
N VAL A 214 -15.87 3.80 -5.47
CA VAL A 214 -14.65 3.41 -6.18
C VAL A 214 -13.47 3.85 -5.32
N ASP A 215 -12.87 2.91 -4.60
CA ASP A 215 -11.69 3.14 -3.77
C ASP A 215 -10.42 2.73 -4.51
N ILE A 216 -9.55 3.70 -4.80
CA ILE A 216 -8.28 3.49 -5.49
C ILE A 216 -7.14 3.80 -4.53
N GLY A 217 -6.85 2.82 -3.68
CA GLY A 217 -5.80 2.87 -2.67
C GLY A 217 -4.39 2.75 -3.26
N GLY A 218 -3.42 2.53 -2.37
CA GLY A 218 -2.00 2.39 -2.76
C GLY A 218 -1.68 1.09 -3.50
N GLY A 219 -2.41 0.00 -3.23
CA GLY A 219 -2.10 -1.33 -3.80
C GLY A 219 -3.30 -2.11 -4.33
N THR A 220 -4.51 -1.64 -4.10
CA THR A 220 -5.75 -2.27 -4.55
C THR A 220 -6.71 -1.21 -5.07
N THR A 221 -7.61 -1.66 -5.91
CA THR A 221 -8.76 -0.92 -6.38
C THR A 221 -9.97 -1.77 -6.04
N ASP A 222 -10.85 -1.21 -5.24
CA ASP A 222 -11.98 -1.91 -4.65
C ASP A 222 -13.25 -1.12 -4.94
N CYS A 223 -14.24 -1.76 -5.55
CA CYS A 223 -15.49 -1.15 -5.94
C CYS A 223 -16.65 -1.80 -5.19
N SER A 224 -17.62 -1.01 -4.75
CA SER A 224 -18.86 -1.53 -4.17
C SER A 224 -20.03 -0.65 -4.53
N LEU A 225 -21.12 -1.24 -5.03
CA LEU A 225 -22.41 -0.57 -5.19
C LEU A 225 -23.27 -0.86 -3.97
N LEU A 226 -23.65 0.19 -3.24
CA LEU A 226 -24.50 0.05 -2.06
C LEU A 226 -25.75 0.93 -2.12
N LEU A 227 -26.82 0.45 -1.49
CA LEU A 227 -27.91 1.31 -1.02
C LEU A 227 -27.45 2.03 0.24
N MET A 228 -27.45 3.37 0.19
CA MET A 228 -27.04 4.22 1.30
C MET A 228 -28.09 5.26 1.60
N GLY A 229 -28.35 5.50 2.89
CA GLY A 229 -29.30 6.52 3.32
C GLY A 229 -29.64 6.42 4.81
N PRO A 230 -30.46 7.34 5.34
CA PRO A 230 -30.78 7.38 6.77
C PRO A 230 -31.29 6.05 7.35
N GLN A 231 -32.03 5.25 6.56
CA GLN A 231 -32.58 3.96 6.97
C GLN A 231 -31.55 2.84 7.19
N TRP A 232 -30.32 2.99 6.68
CA TRP A 232 -29.27 1.98 6.75
C TRP A 232 -28.22 2.26 7.84
N ARG A 233 -28.04 3.53 8.24
CA ARG A 233 -26.94 4.00 9.11
C ARG A 233 -26.77 3.21 10.42
N SER A 234 -27.88 2.84 11.05
CA SER A 234 -27.88 2.15 12.35
C SER A 234 -28.12 0.64 12.24
N ARG A 235 -28.13 0.07 11.02
CA ARG A 235 -28.35 -1.36 10.83
C ARG A 235 -27.03 -2.11 10.98
N LEU A 236 -27.02 -3.10 11.87
CA LEU A 236 -25.94 -4.09 11.99
C LEU A 236 -25.88 -5.02 10.78
N ASP A 237 -27.05 -5.49 10.33
CA ASP A 237 -27.16 -6.28 9.10
C ASP A 237 -27.37 -5.36 7.90
N ARG A 238 -26.40 -5.39 7.00
CA ARG A 238 -26.32 -4.59 5.78
C ARG A 238 -26.16 -5.44 4.52
N GLU A 239 -26.36 -6.75 4.60
CA GLU A 239 -26.22 -7.65 3.45
C GLU A 239 -27.11 -7.19 2.28
N ALA A 240 -28.37 -6.87 2.58
CA ALA A 240 -29.32 -6.37 1.58
C ALA A 240 -28.97 -4.98 1.01
N SER A 241 -28.06 -4.23 1.64
CA SER A 241 -27.62 -2.93 1.12
C SER A 241 -26.43 -3.07 0.16
N LEU A 242 -25.65 -4.15 0.24
CA LEU A 242 -24.50 -4.38 -0.62
C LEU A 242 -24.96 -5.09 -1.89
N LEU A 243 -25.18 -4.30 -2.95
CA LEU A 243 -25.74 -4.82 -4.20
C LEU A 243 -24.70 -5.58 -5.03
N GLY A 244 -23.45 -5.13 -5.02
CA GLY A 244 -22.35 -5.80 -5.70
C GLY A 244 -21.01 -5.20 -5.34
N HIS A 245 -19.95 -6.00 -5.46
CA HIS A 245 -18.59 -5.53 -5.24
C HIS A 245 -17.61 -6.27 -6.15
N SER A 246 -16.46 -5.66 -6.35
CA SER A 246 -15.32 -6.22 -7.07
C SER A 246 -14.06 -5.60 -6.51
N GLY A 247 -12.91 -6.23 -6.72
CA GLY A 247 -11.65 -5.64 -6.33
C GLY A 247 -10.48 -6.44 -6.85
N CYS A 248 -9.39 -5.75 -7.19
CA CYS A 248 -8.18 -6.38 -7.65
C CYS A 248 -6.91 -5.66 -7.18
N ARG A 249 -5.79 -6.38 -7.29
CA ARG A 249 -4.45 -5.85 -7.03
C ARG A 249 -4.03 -4.91 -8.16
N ILE A 250 -4.53 -3.69 -8.07
CA ILE A 250 -4.03 -2.56 -8.82
C ILE A 250 -4.28 -1.27 -8.03
N GLY A 251 -3.25 -0.46 -7.80
CA GLY A 251 -3.41 0.78 -7.06
C GLY A 251 -2.40 1.83 -7.45
N GLY A 252 -2.26 2.85 -6.60
CA GLY A 252 -1.35 3.97 -6.81
C GLY A 252 0.09 3.55 -7.11
N ASN A 253 0.59 2.52 -6.43
CA ASN A 253 1.94 1.99 -6.65
C ASN A 253 2.12 1.46 -8.07
N ASP A 254 1.11 0.78 -8.65
CA ASP A 254 1.20 0.29 -10.03
C ASP A 254 1.23 1.45 -11.04
N LEU A 255 0.54 2.55 -10.74
CA LEU A 255 0.62 3.78 -11.53
C LEU A 255 2.02 4.40 -11.47
N ASP A 256 2.65 4.40 -10.29
CA ASP A 256 4.00 4.92 -10.10
C ASP A 256 5.04 4.08 -10.83
N ILE A 257 4.91 2.75 -10.75
CA ILE A 257 5.77 1.79 -11.45
C ILE A 257 5.61 1.94 -12.96
N ALA A 258 4.37 2.03 -13.46
CA ALA A 258 4.12 2.22 -14.89
C ALA A 258 4.72 3.54 -15.40
N LEU A 259 4.59 4.62 -14.62
CA LEU A 259 5.18 5.91 -14.97
C LEU A 259 6.71 5.87 -14.94
N ALA A 260 7.31 5.28 -13.89
CA ALA A 260 8.76 5.10 -13.78
C ALA A 260 9.32 4.26 -14.93
N PHE A 261 8.67 3.14 -15.22
CA PHE A 261 9.03 2.25 -16.32
C PHE A 261 8.99 2.98 -17.66
N LYS A 262 7.91 3.71 -17.95
CA LYS A 262 7.74 4.34 -19.26
C LYS A 262 8.56 5.62 -19.45
N ASN A 263 8.72 6.44 -18.42
CA ASN A 263 9.30 7.78 -18.54
C ASN A 263 10.70 7.92 -17.94
N LEU A 264 11.05 7.12 -16.93
CA LEU A 264 12.36 7.22 -16.25
C LEU A 264 13.35 6.18 -16.74
N MET A 265 12.94 4.93 -16.96
CA MET A 265 13.84 3.87 -17.43
C MET A 265 14.53 4.15 -18.78
N PRO A 266 13.95 4.89 -19.74
CA PRO A 266 14.68 5.29 -20.96
C PRO A 266 15.95 6.10 -20.67
N LEU A 267 15.97 6.90 -19.60
CA LEU A 267 17.17 7.62 -19.18
C LEU A 267 18.29 6.67 -18.74
N LEU A 268 17.93 5.46 -18.30
CA LEU A 268 18.83 4.41 -17.83
C LEU A 268 19.11 3.36 -18.93
N GLY A 269 18.85 3.68 -20.20
CA GLY A 269 19.18 2.83 -21.35
C GLY A 269 18.10 1.84 -21.79
N MET A 270 16.90 1.91 -21.19
CA MET A 270 15.78 1.06 -21.62
C MET A 270 15.39 1.35 -23.07
N GLY A 271 15.20 0.29 -23.86
CA GLY A 271 14.89 0.39 -25.30
C GLY A 271 16.11 0.60 -26.18
N GLY A 272 17.32 0.61 -25.61
CA GLY A 272 18.57 0.64 -26.36
C GLY A 272 18.94 -0.70 -27.00
N GLU A 273 20.08 -0.70 -27.70
CA GLU A 273 20.64 -1.86 -28.39
C GLU A 273 22.11 -2.05 -28.01
N THR A 274 22.61 -3.25 -28.23
CA THR A 274 24.05 -3.55 -28.23
C THR A 274 24.75 -2.92 -29.43
N GLU A 275 26.09 -2.86 -29.40
CA GLU A 275 26.91 -2.47 -30.56
C GLU A 275 26.57 -3.27 -31.83
N LYS A 276 26.14 -4.53 -31.66
CA LYS A 276 25.75 -5.44 -32.74
C LYS A 276 24.30 -5.25 -33.23
N GLY A 277 23.57 -4.28 -32.69
CA GLY A 277 22.16 -4.02 -33.06
C GLY A 277 21.16 -5.01 -32.47
N ILE A 278 21.54 -5.77 -31.45
CA ILE A 278 20.62 -6.64 -30.70
C ILE A 278 19.96 -5.80 -29.61
N ALA A 279 18.63 -5.81 -29.52
CA ALA A 279 17.89 -5.10 -28.47
C ALA A 279 18.29 -5.54 -27.06
N LEU A 280 18.43 -4.57 -26.15
CA LEU A 280 18.70 -4.86 -24.74
C LEU A 280 17.49 -5.57 -24.10
N PRO A 281 17.72 -6.52 -23.17
CA PRO A 281 16.64 -7.23 -22.50
C PRO A 281 15.84 -6.25 -21.62
N ILE A 282 14.52 -6.33 -21.65
CA ILE A 282 13.66 -5.41 -20.89
C ILE A 282 13.58 -5.74 -19.38
N LEU A 283 13.77 -7.02 -19.05
CA LEU A 283 13.49 -7.56 -17.72
C LEU A 283 14.27 -6.87 -16.58
N PRO A 284 15.58 -6.56 -16.71
CA PRO A 284 16.32 -5.85 -15.65
C PRO A 284 15.73 -4.47 -15.32
N TRP A 285 15.22 -3.73 -16.31
CA TRP A 285 14.59 -2.42 -16.10
C TRP A 285 13.23 -2.55 -15.43
N TRP A 286 12.43 -3.55 -15.79
CA TRP A 286 11.17 -3.84 -15.11
C TRP A 286 11.42 -4.23 -13.66
N ASN A 287 12.30 -5.19 -13.43
CA ASN A 287 12.62 -5.69 -12.10
C ASN A 287 13.19 -4.60 -11.20
N ALA A 288 13.91 -3.61 -11.76
CA ALA A 288 14.39 -2.44 -11.02
C ALA A 288 13.27 -1.60 -10.43
N VAL A 289 12.16 -1.38 -11.15
CA VAL A 289 11.06 -0.52 -10.69
C VAL A 289 9.90 -1.29 -10.09
N ALA A 290 9.83 -2.61 -10.22
CA ALA A 290 8.78 -3.44 -9.65
C ALA A 290 8.88 -3.58 -8.12
N ILE A 291 8.84 -2.46 -7.39
CA ILE A 291 9.02 -2.38 -5.93
C ILE A 291 7.90 -3.04 -5.14
N ASN A 292 6.78 -3.36 -5.79
CA ASN A 292 5.68 -4.14 -5.23
C ASN A 292 5.84 -5.65 -5.47
N ASP A 293 6.91 -6.10 -6.13
CA ASP A 293 7.17 -7.49 -6.47
C ASP A 293 8.50 -7.95 -5.85
N VAL A 294 8.42 -8.71 -4.76
CA VAL A 294 9.60 -9.19 -4.01
C VAL A 294 10.47 -10.14 -4.84
N PRO A 295 9.93 -11.13 -5.57
CA PRO A 295 10.71 -11.91 -6.53
C PRO A 295 11.47 -11.04 -7.53
N ALA A 296 10.83 -10.05 -8.14
CA ALA A 296 11.47 -9.16 -9.11
C ALA A 296 12.61 -8.33 -8.47
N GLN A 297 12.38 -7.75 -7.29
CA GLN A 297 13.42 -7.01 -6.56
C GLN A 297 14.57 -7.91 -6.11
N SER A 298 14.27 -9.13 -5.66
CA SER A 298 15.28 -10.11 -5.24
C SER A 298 16.15 -10.54 -6.43
N ASP A 299 15.53 -10.76 -7.59
CA ASP A 299 16.24 -11.05 -8.83
C ASP A 299 17.09 -9.86 -9.29
N PHE A 300 16.53 -8.64 -9.28
CA PHE A 300 17.24 -7.42 -9.64
C PHE A 300 18.50 -7.25 -8.78
N TYR A 301 18.40 -7.34 -7.45
CA TYR A 301 19.52 -7.17 -6.53
C TYR A 301 20.42 -8.41 -6.41
N SER A 302 20.17 -9.47 -7.17
CA SER A 302 21.00 -10.67 -7.14
C SER A 302 22.41 -10.42 -7.70
N SER A 303 23.38 -11.20 -7.23
CA SER A 303 24.73 -11.21 -7.81
C SER A 303 24.74 -11.68 -9.27
N ALA A 304 23.77 -12.51 -9.66
CA ALA A 304 23.60 -12.97 -11.03
C ALA A 304 23.21 -11.80 -11.95
N ASN A 305 22.22 -11.00 -11.56
CA ASN A 305 21.83 -9.82 -12.30
C ASN A 305 22.94 -8.75 -12.29
N GLY A 306 23.71 -8.62 -11.20
CA GLY A 306 24.90 -7.76 -11.18
C GLY A 306 25.92 -8.10 -12.28
N ARG A 307 26.18 -9.40 -12.52
CA ARG A 307 27.03 -9.85 -13.63
C ARG A 307 26.42 -9.53 -14.99
N LEU A 308 25.10 -9.78 -15.15
CA LEU A 308 24.37 -9.42 -16.36
C LEU A 308 24.49 -7.92 -16.66
N LEU A 309 24.27 -7.05 -15.67
CA LEU A 309 24.39 -5.60 -15.83
C LEU A 309 25.81 -5.18 -16.25
N ASN A 310 26.85 -5.80 -15.70
CA ASN A 310 28.23 -5.56 -16.13
C ASN A 310 28.45 -5.89 -17.61
N ASP A 311 27.91 -7.02 -18.07
CA ASP A 311 28.00 -7.42 -19.48
C ASP A 311 27.18 -6.47 -20.38
N LEU A 312 25.98 -6.08 -19.96
CA LEU A 312 25.15 -5.12 -20.69
C LEU A 312 25.81 -3.75 -20.81
N VAL A 313 26.48 -3.25 -19.76
CA VAL A 313 27.25 -2.00 -19.83
C VAL A 313 28.37 -2.09 -20.86
N ARG A 314 29.07 -3.23 -20.95
CA ARG A 314 30.16 -3.40 -21.92
C ARG A 314 29.66 -3.49 -23.36
N ASP A 315 28.52 -4.15 -23.56
CA ASP A 315 28.06 -4.52 -24.90
C ASP A 315 27.05 -3.50 -25.50
N ALA A 316 26.50 -2.58 -24.69
CA ALA A 316 25.54 -1.57 -25.10
C ALA A 316 26.15 -0.50 -26.03
N ARG A 317 25.35 -0.01 -26.99
CA ARG A 317 25.72 1.14 -27.84
C ARG A 317 25.81 2.45 -27.06
N GLU A 318 25.02 2.58 -25.98
CA GLU A 318 25.00 3.72 -25.05
C GLU A 318 25.38 3.22 -23.64
N PRO A 319 26.64 2.81 -23.42
CA PRO A 319 27.08 2.17 -22.18
C PRO A 319 26.91 3.07 -20.95
N GLU A 320 27.05 4.39 -21.13
CA GLU A 320 26.86 5.39 -20.07
C GLU A 320 25.43 5.40 -19.52
N LYS A 321 24.41 5.15 -20.34
CA LYS A 321 23.02 5.07 -19.88
C LYS A 321 22.76 3.79 -19.10
N VAL A 322 23.25 2.64 -19.58
CA VAL A 322 23.10 1.36 -18.89
C VAL A 322 23.86 1.35 -17.55
N ALA A 323 24.99 2.06 -17.47
CA ALA A 323 25.73 2.25 -16.22
C ALA A 323 24.90 2.96 -15.13
N LEU A 324 23.92 3.78 -15.51
CA LEU A 324 23.00 4.39 -14.55
C LEU A 324 22.08 3.33 -13.90
N LEU A 325 21.60 2.32 -14.65
CA LEU A 325 20.87 1.19 -14.08
C LEU A 325 21.77 0.35 -13.16
N GLN A 326 23.02 0.12 -13.58
CA GLN A 326 24.01 -0.55 -12.73
C GLN A 326 24.25 0.20 -11.42
N LYS A 327 24.25 1.55 -11.44
CA LYS A 327 24.30 2.35 -10.22
C LYS A 327 23.06 2.15 -9.34
N VAL A 328 21.86 2.10 -9.93
CA VAL A 328 20.61 1.79 -9.20
C VAL A 328 20.70 0.45 -8.50
N TRP A 329 21.22 -0.58 -9.18
CA TRP A 329 21.47 -1.89 -8.61
C TRP A 329 22.47 -1.83 -7.45
N ARG A 330 23.65 -1.26 -7.69
CA ARG A 330 24.76 -1.23 -6.72
C ARG A 330 24.41 -0.45 -5.45
N GLN A 331 23.63 0.62 -5.57
CA GLN A 331 23.31 1.52 -4.47
C GLN A 331 21.86 1.38 -3.97
N ARG A 332 21.15 0.31 -4.37
CA ARG A 332 19.78 0.01 -3.93
C ARG A 332 18.78 1.17 -4.12
N LEU A 333 18.82 1.84 -5.28
CA LEU A 333 18.09 3.09 -5.53
C LEU A 333 16.66 2.91 -6.10
N SER A 334 16.16 1.68 -6.26
CA SER A 334 14.84 1.41 -6.85
C SER A 334 13.71 2.20 -6.21
N TYR A 335 13.73 2.31 -4.87
CA TYR A 335 12.67 3.02 -4.16
C TYR A 335 12.67 4.52 -4.45
N ARG A 336 13.85 5.16 -4.44
CA ARG A 336 14.01 6.59 -4.74
C ARG A 336 13.55 6.89 -6.17
N LEU A 337 13.84 5.98 -7.10
CA LEU A 337 13.46 6.06 -8.50
C LEU A 337 11.94 6.02 -8.70
N VAL A 338 11.25 5.07 -8.05
CA VAL A 338 9.78 4.99 -8.12
C VAL A 338 9.13 6.15 -7.36
N ARG A 339 9.72 6.60 -6.24
CA ARG A 339 9.25 7.79 -5.53
C ARG A 339 9.30 9.05 -6.41
N SER A 340 10.35 9.24 -7.21
CA SER A 340 10.38 10.36 -8.17
C SER A 340 9.26 10.29 -9.22
N ALA A 341 8.83 9.07 -9.60
CA ALA A 341 7.65 8.90 -10.43
C ALA A 341 6.35 9.21 -9.67
N GLU A 342 6.21 8.79 -8.41
CA GLU A 342 5.08 9.13 -7.55
C GLU A 342 4.92 10.66 -7.40
N GLU A 343 6.00 11.36 -7.09
CA GLU A 343 6.03 12.82 -6.99
C GLU A 343 5.64 13.49 -8.31
N SER A 344 6.10 12.94 -9.44
CA SER A 344 5.73 13.42 -10.79
C SER A 344 4.26 13.19 -11.11
N LYS A 345 3.72 12.02 -10.77
CA LYS A 345 2.29 11.66 -10.92
C LYS A 345 1.40 12.62 -10.14
N ILE A 346 1.77 12.91 -8.89
CA ILE A 346 1.06 13.87 -8.04
C ILE A 346 1.11 15.27 -8.65
N ALA A 347 2.29 15.74 -9.08
CA ALA A 347 2.44 17.05 -9.71
C ALA A 347 1.55 17.20 -10.97
N LEU A 348 1.52 16.18 -11.83
CA LEU A 348 0.72 16.14 -13.05
C LEU A 348 -0.79 16.10 -12.82
N SER A 349 -1.25 15.89 -11.57
CA SER A 349 -2.67 16.02 -11.23
C SER A 349 -3.15 17.49 -11.27
N SER A 350 -2.24 18.46 -11.25
CA SER A 350 -2.54 19.90 -11.27
C SER A 350 -1.76 20.70 -12.33
N ALA A 351 -0.72 20.10 -12.93
CA ALA A 351 0.11 20.71 -13.97
C ALA A 351 0.02 19.96 -15.30
N ALA A 352 0.26 20.65 -16.41
CA ALA A 352 0.30 20.03 -17.74
C ALA A 352 1.60 19.24 -17.99
N GLU A 353 2.68 19.63 -17.31
CA GLU A 353 4.00 19.04 -17.38
C GLU A 353 4.74 19.16 -16.04
N THR A 354 5.71 18.28 -15.81
CA THR A 354 6.61 18.33 -14.65
C THR A 354 8.00 17.86 -15.02
N ARG A 355 9.03 18.37 -14.33
CA ARG A 355 10.42 17.92 -14.48
C ARG A 355 10.76 16.88 -13.42
N ALA A 356 10.87 15.62 -13.84
CA ALA A 356 11.34 14.54 -12.99
C ALA A 356 12.87 14.55 -12.94
N SER A 357 13.46 14.92 -11.80
CA SER A 357 14.92 14.97 -11.60
C SER A 357 15.39 13.80 -10.73
N LEU A 358 16.53 13.20 -11.09
CA LEU A 358 17.12 12.00 -10.47
C LEU A 358 18.55 12.26 -9.97
N PRO A 359 18.78 13.28 -9.11
CA PRO A 359 20.13 13.70 -8.70
C PRO A 359 20.90 12.61 -7.95
N PHE A 360 20.19 11.66 -7.33
CA PHE A 360 20.81 10.52 -6.64
C PHE A 360 21.43 9.49 -7.61
N ILE A 361 21.06 9.54 -8.89
CA ILE A 361 21.68 8.72 -9.95
C ILE A 361 22.76 9.53 -10.66
N SER A 362 22.46 10.76 -11.09
CA SER A 362 23.43 11.70 -11.65
C SER A 362 22.88 13.13 -11.53
N ASP A 363 23.73 14.09 -11.20
CA ASP A 363 23.35 15.45 -10.78
C ASP A 363 22.41 16.15 -11.79
N GLU A 364 22.65 15.96 -13.08
CA GLU A 364 21.88 16.60 -14.16
C GLU A 364 20.80 15.69 -14.76
N LEU A 365 20.65 14.45 -14.27
CA LEU A 365 19.72 13.48 -14.85
C LEU A 365 18.28 13.91 -14.59
N ALA A 366 17.58 14.32 -15.64
CA ALA A 366 16.18 14.71 -15.56
C ALA A 366 15.45 14.49 -16.89
N THR A 367 14.13 14.40 -16.82
CA THR A 367 13.25 14.40 -17.99
C THR A 367 11.98 15.22 -17.74
N LEU A 368 11.39 15.74 -18.81
CA LEU A 368 10.06 16.35 -18.75
C LEU A 368 9.01 15.27 -18.99
N ILE A 369 8.03 15.18 -18.10
CA ILE A 369 6.88 14.30 -18.22
C ILE A 369 5.65 15.17 -18.46
N SER A 370 4.94 14.94 -19.56
CA SER A 370 3.70 15.64 -19.91
C SER A 370 2.47 14.84 -19.48
N GLN A 371 1.28 15.46 -19.48
CA GLN A 371 0.01 14.74 -19.31
C GLN A 371 -0.18 13.62 -20.34
N GLN A 372 0.25 13.83 -21.60
CA GLN A 372 0.22 12.76 -22.61
C GLN A 372 1.16 11.59 -22.25
N GLY A 373 2.34 11.89 -21.70
CA GLY A 373 3.25 10.88 -21.17
C GLY A 373 2.65 10.07 -20.02
N LEU A 374 1.90 10.75 -19.14
CA LEU A 374 1.13 10.11 -18.07
C LEU A 374 0.00 9.24 -18.62
N GLU A 375 -0.85 9.75 -19.50
CA GLU A 375 -1.94 8.99 -20.14
C GLU A 375 -1.42 7.72 -20.81
N SER A 376 -0.31 7.84 -21.54
CA SER A 376 0.32 6.72 -22.20
C SER A 376 0.87 5.70 -21.20
N ALA A 377 1.42 6.13 -20.07
CA ALA A 377 1.93 5.23 -19.03
C ALA A 377 0.81 4.52 -18.26
N LEU A 378 -0.30 5.20 -18.03
CA LEU A 378 -1.38 4.70 -17.19
C LEU A 378 -2.47 3.94 -17.96
N SER A 379 -2.38 3.83 -19.29
CA SER A 379 -3.43 3.21 -20.11
C SER A 379 -3.81 1.80 -19.68
N GLN A 380 -2.82 0.92 -19.48
CA GLN A 380 -3.07 -0.47 -19.06
C GLN A 380 -3.56 -0.54 -17.60
N PRO A 381 -2.94 0.15 -16.62
CA PRO A 381 -3.50 0.20 -15.28
C PRO A 381 -4.93 0.74 -15.20
N LEU A 382 -5.21 1.83 -15.93
CA LEU A 382 -6.54 2.44 -15.95
C LEU A 382 -7.59 1.48 -16.52
N ALA A 383 -7.27 0.73 -17.58
CA ALA A 383 -8.18 -0.26 -18.12
C ALA A 383 -8.59 -1.32 -17.08
N ARG A 384 -7.63 -1.80 -16.25
CA ARG A 384 -7.90 -2.75 -15.17
C ARG A 384 -8.74 -2.16 -14.04
N ILE A 385 -8.59 -0.87 -13.73
CA ILE A 385 -9.44 -0.15 -12.77
C ILE A 385 -10.89 -0.09 -13.27
N LEU A 386 -11.09 0.29 -14.54
CA LEU A 386 -12.42 0.38 -15.16
C LEU A 386 -13.10 -0.98 -15.31
N GLU A 387 -12.31 -2.04 -15.50
CA GLU A 387 -12.80 -3.42 -15.46
C GLU A 387 -13.41 -3.77 -14.09
N GLN A 388 -12.79 -3.35 -12.98
CA GLN A 388 -13.38 -3.56 -11.65
C GLN A 388 -14.69 -2.81 -11.49
N VAL A 389 -14.77 -1.57 -11.96
CA VAL A 389 -16.02 -0.81 -11.96
C VAL A 389 -17.12 -1.56 -12.72
N GLN A 390 -16.80 -2.09 -13.90
CA GLN A 390 -17.76 -2.87 -14.67
C GLN A 390 -18.20 -4.14 -13.94
N LEU A 391 -17.26 -4.89 -13.36
CA LEU A 391 -17.57 -6.11 -12.61
C LEU A 391 -18.48 -5.84 -11.40
N ALA A 392 -18.26 -4.74 -10.67
CA ALA A 392 -19.13 -4.37 -9.55
C ALA A 392 -20.57 -4.06 -10.00
N LEU A 393 -20.72 -3.41 -11.16
CA LEU A 393 -22.01 -3.12 -11.75
C LEU A 393 -22.70 -4.38 -12.28
N ASP A 394 -21.96 -5.27 -12.94
CA ASP A 394 -22.48 -6.53 -13.46
C ASP A 394 -22.96 -7.44 -12.32
N ASN A 395 -22.20 -7.48 -11.21
CA ASN A 395 -22.59 -8.21 -9.99
C ASN A 395 -23.86 -7.62 -9.37
N ALA A 396 -24.03 -6.29 -9.40
CA ALA A 396 -25.17 -5.62 -8.80
C ALA A 396 -26.43 -5.59 -9.69
N GLN A 397 -26.26 -5.68 -11.01
CA GLN A 397 -27.34 -5.57 -12.00
C GLN A 397 -28.17 -4.28 -11.88
N GLU A 398 -27.57 -3.22 -11.37
CA GLU A 398 -28.23 -1.97 -10.99
C GLU A 398 -27.37 -0.76 -11.41
N LYS A 399 -28.03 0.36 -11.72
CA LYS A 399 -27.35 1.61 -12.12
C LYS A 399 -27.14 2.52 -10.90
N PRO A 400 -25.93 3.07 -10.69
CA PRO A 400 -25.70 4.01 -9.59
C PRO A 400 -26.37 5.36 -9.84
N ASP A 401 -26.80 6.01 -8.76
CA ASP A 401 -27.26 7.39 -8.76
C ASP A 401 -26.08 8.37 -8.64
N VAL A 402 -24.98 7.94 -8.01
CA VAL A 402 -23.77 8.73 -7.79
C VAL A 402 -22.55 7.80 -7.66
N ILE A 403 -21.41 8.27 -8.17
CA ILE A 403 -20.11 7.65 -7.95
C ILE A 403 -19.43 8.39 -6.80
N TYR A 404 -19.06 7.68 -5.74
CA TYR A 404 -18.21 8.19 -4.67
C TYR A 404 -16.78 7.71 -4.91
N LEU A 405 -15.92 8.61 -5.39
CA LEU A 405 -14.53 8.29 -5.70
C LEU A 405 -13.62 8.67 -4.52
N THR A 406 -12.79 7.72 -4.09
CA THR A 406 -11.92 7.86 -2.91
C THR A 406 -10.58 7.14 -3.07
N GLY A 407 -9.65 7.38 -2.15
CA GLY A 407 -8.30 6.85 -2.14
C GLY A 407 -7.29 7.83 -2.75
N GLY A 408 -6.01 7.72 -2.39
CA GLY A 408 -5.01 8.73 -2.78
C GLY A 408 -4.87 8.96 -4.29
N SER A 409 -5.19 7.95 -5.10
CA SER A 409 -5.17 8.03 -6.57
C SER A 409 -6.45 8.62 -7.18
N ALA A 410 -7.54 8.76 -6.42
CA ALA A 410 -8.79 9.40 -6.84
C ALA A 410 -8.61 10.83 -7.34
N ARG A 411 -7.56 11.51 -6.89
CA ARG A 411 -7.23 12.88 -7.29
C ARG A 411 -6.84 13.01 -8.76
N SER A 412 -6.47 11.91 -9.41
CA SER A 412 -6.07 11.90 -10.81
C SER A 412 -7.20 12.37 -11.73
N PRO A 413 -7.00 13.47 -12.49
CA PRO A 413 -7.98 13.93 -13.48
C PRO A 413 -8.27 12.86 -14.55
N LEU A 414 -7.28 12.01 -14.87
CA LEU A 414 -7.42 10.94 -15.85
C LEU A 414 -8.42 9.87 -15.39
N ILE A 415 -8.38 9.51 -14.11
CA ILE A 415 -9.34 8.55 -13.54
C ILE A 415 -10.75 9.14 -13.56
N LYS A 416 -10.92 10.39 -13.13
CA LYS A 416 -12.23 11.07 -13.15
C LYS A 416 -12.81 11.17 -14.56
N LYS A 417 -11.98 11.52 -15.54
CA LYS A 417 -12.37 11.58 -16.96
C LYS A 417 -12.82 10.21 -17.46
N ALA A 418 -12.04 9.16 -17.20
CA ALA A 418 -12.34 7.81 -17.65
C ALA A 418 -13.63 7.24 -17.01
N LEU A 419 -13.86 7.51 -15.72
CA LEU A 419 -15.12 7.14 -15.05
C LEU A 419 -16.33 7.89 -15.63
N ALA A 420 -16.18 9.18 -15.93
CA ALA A 420 -17.24 9.97 -16.56
C ALA A 420 -17.56 9.50 -17.99
N GLU A 421 -16.57 9.01 -18.72
CA GLU A 421 -16.74 8.38 -20.04
C GLU A 421 -17.41 6.99 -19.94
N GLN A 422 -17.04 6.18 -18.94
CA GLN A 422 -17.63 4.86 -18.72
C GLN A 422 -19.09 4.93 -18.22
N LEU A 423 -19.41 5.93 -17.38
CA LEU A 423 -20.74 6.12 -16.79
C LEU A 423 -21.29 7.54 -17.08
N PRO A 424 -21.68 7.85 -18.34
CA PRO A 424 -22.15 9.17 -18.72
C PRO A 424 -23.39 9.60 -17.94
N GLY A 425 -23.35 10.83 -17.42
CA GLY A 425 -24.48 11.46 -16.71
C GLY A 425 -24.60 11.07 -15.24
N ILE A 426 -23.74 10.19 -14.71
CA ILE A 426 -23.69 9.91 -13.28
C ILE A 426 -22.78 10.95 -12.60
N PRO A 427 -23.27 11.67 -11.57
CA PRO A 427 -22.44 12.61 -10.83
C PRO A 427 -21.31 11.88 -10.10
N ILE A 428 -20.12 12.48 -10.10
CA ILE A 428 -18.97 12.01 -9.31
C ILE A 428 -18.83 12.93 -8.09
N ALA A 429 -19.07 12.38 -6.91
CA ALA A 429 -18.79 13.01 -5.63
C ALA A 429 -17.34 12.68 -5.20
N GLY A 430 -16.65 13.68 -4.64
CA GLY A 430 -15.33 13.51 -4.03
C GLY A 430 -15.42 13.48 -2.51
N GLY A 431 -14.61 12.62 -1.88
CA GLY A 431 -14.43 12.57 -0.42
C GLY A 431 -13.16 13.26 0.06
N ASP A 432 -12.90 13.16 1.36
CA ASP A 432 -11.53 13.26 1.86
C ASP A 432 -10.75 12.03 1.37
N ASP A 433 -9.93 12.21 0.34
CA ASP A 433 -9.25 11.15 -0.42
C ASP A 433 -8.39 10.21 0.44
N PHE A 434 -8.02 10.60 1.66
CA PHE A 434 -7.23 9.78 2.58
C PHE A 434 -7.94 9.45 3.90
N GLY A 435 -8.99 10.19 4.26
CA GLY A 435 -9.67 10.05 5.54
C GLY A 435 -10.95 9.21 5.52
N SER A 436 -11.61 9.08 4.35
CA SER A 436 -12.96 8.50 4.23
C SER A 436 -13.06 7.06 4.74
N VAL A 437 -12.12 6.19 4.37
CA VAL A 437 -12.07 4.79 4.83
C VAL A 437 -11.96 4.76 6.35
N THR A 438 -11.00 5.49 6.92
CA THR A 438 -10.74 5.51 8.36
C THR A 438 -11.94 6.08 9.13
N ALA A 439 -12.54 7.17 8.63
CA ALA A 439 -13.73 7.78 9.18
C ALA A 439 -14.92 6.81 9.17
N GLY A 440 -15.12 6.12 8.06
CA GLY A 440 -16.12 5.08 7.89
C GLY A 440 -15.94 3.89 8.83
N LEU A 441 -14.70 3.43 9.02
CA LEU A 441 -14.38 2.37 9.98
C LEU A 441 -14.72 2.79 11.41
N ALA A 442 -14.48 4.05 11.79
CA ALA A 442 -14.84 4.55 13.10
C ALA A 442 -16.36 4.65 13.30
N ARG A 443 -17.11 5.03 12.25
CA ARG A 443 -18.58 4.98 12.27
C ARG A 443 -19.09 3.54 12.40
N TRP A 444 -18.50 2.61 11.68
CA TRP A 444 -18.85 1.19 11.80
C TRP A 444 -18.54 0.64 13.19
N ALA A 445 -17.42 1.05 13.78
CA ALA A 445 -17.05 0.70 15.15
C ALA A 445 -18.10 1.17 16.17
N GLU A 446 -18.70 2.34 15.96
CA GLU A 446 -19.80 2.83 16.82
C GLU A 446 -21.05 1.97 16.70
N VAL A 447 -21.35 1.43 15.52
CA VAL A 447 -22.51 0.53 15.30
C VAL A 447 -22.26 -0.85 15.91
N VAL A 448 -21.04 -1.38 15.83
CA VAL A 448 -20.72 -2.76 16.22
C VAL A 448 -20.37 -2.90 17.71
N PHE A 449 -19.74 -1.89 18.32
CA PHE A 449 -19.25 -1.98 19.71
C PHE A 449 -20.08 -1.20 20.73
N ARG A 450 -21.11 -0.43 20.31
CA ARG A 450 -22.11 0.14 21.23
C ARG A 450 -23.44 -0.58 21.06
#